data_AF-A0A351AQK9-F1
#
_entry.id   AF-A0A351AQK9-F1
#
_cell.length_a   1.000
_cell.length_b   1.000
_cell.length_c   1.000
_cell.angle_alpha   90.00
_cell.angle_beta   90.00
_cell.angle_gamma   90.00
#
_symmetry.space_group_name_H-M   'P 1'
#
loop_
_entity.id
_entity.type
_entity.pdbx_description
1 polymer ?
#
loop_
_entity_poly.entity_id
_entity_poly.type
_entity_poly.pdbx_seq_one_letter_code
_entity_poly.pdbx_strand_id
1 'polypeptide(L)'
;MKTNMLVTSALVAILCFAAITTAAFVSKDKGQNQTKDGLVLTDLWKRYTAADKADRPKEMMAVLDAIVSKAKAERLHYDFYTAASQKVVVAGNRDWKQRDEYSAWLDKEVDEYAEPIVTFHHNLSKESPASLTDFVIVNKARLQAARNGAFYGDGLDNLWTGMVKDDYEYTLWVLSVIKRSEKAMSLLNEYVGDSYPKAAYLEYRRMVDKDYKRNDDGRAERIAAARLFAEKYAGRAMSLYGKAIVLRGQFDSLSGISESSAALREAQRPAVSVAEPVEATYKILYRDCKSAEKERLSYSKGIDKEIAGKMNDFKLLMESLDRKE
;
A
#
# COMPACT_ATOMS: atom_id res chain seq x y z
N MET A 1 -46.94 -58.76 16.06
CA MET A 1 -47.93 -58.28 15.06
C MET A 1 -47.90 -56.76 15.03
N LYS A 2 -48.09 -56.21 13.83
CA LYS A 2 -48.00 -54.81 13.39
C LYS A 2 -48.95 -53.85 14.14
N THR A 3 -48.52 -52.59 14.27
CA THR A 3 -49.15 -51.35 13.70
C THR A 3 -48.34 -50.13 14.21
N ASN A 4 -47.61 -49.41 13.34
CA ASN A 4 -47.99 -48.29 12.46
C ASN A 4 -47.77 -46.89 13.06
N MET A 5 -46.79 -46.20 12.47
CA MET A 5 -46.68 -44.76 12.16
C MET A 5 -47.98 -43.94 12.18
N LEU A 6 -47.92 -42.71 12.73
CA LEU A 6 -48.09 -41.39 12.05
C LEU A 6 -48.24 -40.26 13.10
N VAL A 7 -47.26 -39.34 13.21
CA VAL A 7 -47.32 -37.91 12.79
C VAL A 7 -48.22 -37.00 13.63
N THR A 8 -47.64 -36.02 14.34
CA THR A 8 -47.94 -34.56 14.20
C THR A 8 -47.10 -33.68 15.14
N SER A 9 -46.79 -32.48 14.64
CA SER A 9 -45.96 -31.38 15.17
C SER A 9 -46.30 -30.85 16.56
N ALA A 10 -45.29 -30.31 17.27
CA ALA A 10 -45.40 -29.00 17.91
C ALA A 10 -44.01 -28.41 18.23
N LEU A 11 -43.78 -27.19 17.74
CA LEU A 11 -42.72 -26.25 18.08
C LEU A 11 -42.58 -26.08 19.61
N VAL A 12 -41.34 -26.13 20.13
CA VAL A 12 -40.95 -25.33 21.31
C VAL A 12 -39.54 -24.79 21.08
N ALA A 13 -39.47 -23.49 20.85
CA ALA A 13 -38.25 -22.69 20.87
C ALA A 13 -37.74 -22.56 22.31
N ILE A 14 -36.45 -22.82 22.55
CA ILE A 14 -35.76 -22.37 23.76
C ILE A 14 -34.49 -21.63 23.34
N LEU A 15 -34.56 -20.31 23.57
CA LEU A 15 -33.48 -19.34 23.50
C LEU A 15 -32.35 -19.73 24.46
N CYS A 16 -31.14 -19.87 23.93
CA CYS A 16 -29.91 -19.75 24.72
C CYS A 16 -29.14 -18.52 24.25
N PHE A 17 -29.48 -17.38 24.85
CA PHE A 17 -28.63 -16.19 24.92
C PHE A 17 -27.38 -16.55 25.76
N ALA A 18 -26.23 -16.72 25.11
CA ALA A 18 -24.94 -16.65 25.79
C ALA A 18 -24.30 -15.30 25.44
N ALA A 19 -24.15 -14.46 26.46
CA ALA A 19 -23.65 -13.11 26.39
C ALA A 19 -22.21 -13.07 25.84
N ILE A 20 -22.03 -12.37 24.72
CA ILE A 20 -20.73 -11.93 24.21
C ILE A 20 -20.36 -10.68 25.02
N THR A 21 -19.55 -10.85 26.06
CA THR A 21 -18.92 -9.72 26.74
C THR A 21 -17.77 -9.19 25.90
N THR A 22 -17.94 -8.00 25.36
CA THR A 22 -16.90 -7.17 24.74
C THR A 22 -15.92 -6.67 25.81
N ALA A 23 -14.67 -7.11 25.72
CA ALA A 23 -13.54 -6.40 26.30
C ALA A 23 -12.64 -5.94 25.15
N ALA A 24 -12.79 -4.67 24.80
CA ALA A 24 -11.95 -3.98 23.84
C ALA A 24 -10.76 -3.30 24.55
N PHE A 25 -9.64 -3.23 23.82
CA PHE A 25 -8.46 -2.38 24.02
C PHE A 25 -7.51 -2.71 25.18
N VAL A 26 -6.32 -3.25 24.83
CA VAL A 26 -5.02 -2.55 24.96
C VAL A 26 -4.07 -3.11 23.88
N SER A 27 -3.87 -2.41 22.77
CA SER A 27 -2.63 -2.56 21.99
C SER A 27 -1.69 -1.44 22.38
N LYS A 28 -0.70 -1.80 23.20
CA LYS A 28 0.45 -0.99 23.51
C LYS A 28 1.61 -1.68 22.82
N ASP A 29 2.10 -1.13 21.71
CA ASP A 29 3.45 -1.49 21.28
C ASP A 29 4.22 -0.26 20.82
N LYS A 30 5.28 0.00 21.59
CA LYS A 30 6.33 0.98 21.34
C LYS A 30 7.49 0.20 20.73
N GLY A 31 7.99 0.66 19.58
CA GLY A 31 9.30 0.26 19.06
C GLY A 31 9.28 -0.87 18.03
N GLN A 32 8.90 -0.54 16.79
CA GLN A 32 9.09 -1.43 15.64
C GLN A 32 10.59 -1.55 15.31
N ASN A 33 11.17 -2.71 15.62
CA ASN A 33 12.46 -3.14 15.06
C ASN A 33 12.20 -3.83 13.70
N GLN A 34 12.63 -3.18 12.62
CA GLN A 34 12.34 -3.50 11.22
C GLN A 34 13.06 -4.76 10.65
N THR A 35 12.84 -5.97 11.20
CA THR A 35 13.37 -7.20 10.54
C THR A 35 12.44 -8.42 10.48
N LYS A 36 11.21 -8.44 11.04
CA LYS A 36 10.62 -9.72 11.50
C LYS A 36 9.09 -9.90 11.50
N ASP A 37 8.29 -9.17 10.72
CA ASP A 37 6.83 -9.22 10.96
C ASP A 37 6.07 -10.38 10.29
N GLY A 38 6.74 -11.28 9.54
CA GLY A 38 6.08 -12.39 8.85
C GLY A 38 6.78 -13.75 8.86
N LEU A 39 8.01 -13.84 9.37
CA LEU A 39 8.81 -15.07 9.36
C LEU A 39 8.60 -15.86 10.65
N VAL A 40 8.06 -17.06 10.54
CA VAL A 40 7.71 -17.92 11.67
C VAL A 40 8.91 -18.73 12.16
N LEU A 41 9.81 -19.15 11.28
CA LEU A 41 10.96 -20.02 11.60
C LEU A 41 12.14 -19.22 12.18
N THR A 42 11.87 -18.38 13.18
CA THR A 42 12.79 -17.32 13.65
C THR A 42 14.18 -17.81 14.04
N ASP A 43 14.32 -18.98 14.65
CA ASP A 43 15.63 -19.51 15.04
C ASP A 43 16.47 -19.98 13.85
N LEU A 44 15.84 -20.55 12.82
CA LEU A 44 16.53 -20.87 11.56
C LEU A 44 16.94 -19.57 10.85
N TRP A 45 16.07 -18.57 10.82
CA TRP A 45 16.42 -17.26 10.26
C TRP A 45 17.56 -16.56 11.00
N LYS A 46 17.60 -16.63 12.35
CA LYS A 46 18.75 -16.13 13.13
C LYS A 46 20.05 -16.84 12.74
N ARG A 47 20.01 -18.16 12.53
CA ARG A 47 21.18 -18.93 12.08
C ARG A 47 21.61 -18.52 10.67
N TYR A 48 20.65 -18.34 9.76
CA TYR A 48 20.92 -17.82 8.43
C TYR A 48 21.63 -16.45 8.50
N THR A 49 21.10 -15.50 9.28
CA THR A 49 21.71 -14.17 9.45
C THR A 49 23.11 -14.25 10.08
N ALA A 50 23.34 -15.18 11.01
CA ALA A 50 24.66 -15.37 11.60
C ALA A 50 25.68 -15.91 10.57
N ALA A 51 25.25 -16.85 9.72
CA ALA A 51 26.08 -17.39 8.63
C ALA A 51 26.37 -16.33 7.55
N ASP A 52 25.38 -15.52 7.19
CA ASP A 52 25.49 -14.38 6.26
C ASP A 52 26.53 -13.36 6.76
N LYS A 53 26.40 -12.92 8.02
CA LYS A 53 27.38 -11.99 8.63
C LYS A 53 28.79 -12.54 8.74
N ALA A 54 28.95 -13.86 8.70
CA ALA A 54 30.24 -14.54 8.78
C ALA A 54 30.77 -14.97 7.40
N ASP A 55 30.11 -14.56 6.30
CA ASP A 55 30.45 -14.92 4.92
C ASP A 55 30.57 -16.43 4.70
N ARG A 56 29.60 -17.20 5.22
CA ARG A 56 29.58 -18.68 5.15
C ARG A 56 28.50 -19.19 4.19
N PRO A 57 28.68 -19.06 2.86
CA PRO A 57 27.63 -19.38 1.88
C PRO A 57 27.20 -20.85 1.90
N LYS A 58 28.09 -21.80 2.24
CA LYS A 58 27.71 -23.21 2.40
C LYS A 58 26.77 -23.43 3.59
N GLU A 59 27.02 -22.75 4.70
CA GLU A 59 26.17 -22.80 5.89
C GLU A 59 24.82 -22.11 5.62
N MET A 60 24.84 -20.96 4.94
CA MET A 60 23.62 -20.27 4.49
C MET A 60 22.72 -21.19 3.67
N MET A 61 23.26 -21.88 2.64
CA MET A 61 22.50 -22.81 1.80
C MET A 61 21.87 -23.93 2.62
N ALA A 62 22.63 -24.55 3.53
CA ALA A 62 22.12 -25.63 4.38
C ALA A 62 20.99 -25.17 5.33
N VAL A 63 21.11 -23.95 5.88
CA VAL A 63 20.04 -23.37 6.71
C VAL A 63 18.80 -23.06 5.85
N LEU A 64 18.97 -22.51 4.66
CA LEU A 64 17.86 -22.23 3.74
C LEU A 64 17.16 -23.51 3.29
N ASP A 65 17.88 -24.60 3.03
CA ASP A 65 17.29 -25.92 2.75
C ASP A 65 16.41 -26.40 3.90
N ALA A 66 16.88 -26.25 5.14
CA ALA A 66 16.10 -26.60 6.33
C ALA A 66 14.84 -25.73 6.47
N ILE A 67 14.94 -24.43 6.17
CA ILE A 67 13.78 -23.52 6.18
C ILE A 67 12.79 -23.92 5.09
N VAL A 68 13.23 -24.14 3.85
CA VAL A 68 12.36 -24.54 2.74
C VAL A 68 11.62 -25.85 3.07
N SER A 69 12.34 -26.86 3.55
CA SER A 69 11.75 -28.16 3.90
C SER A 69 10.69 -28.03 4.99
N LYS A 70 11.03 -27.33 6.09
CA LYS A 70 10.10 -27.14 7.21
C LYS A 70 8.90 -26.27 6.83
N ALA A 71 9.13 -25.18 6.11
CA ALA A 71 8.08 -24.29 5.64
C ALA A 71 7.11 -25.00 4.68
N LYS A 72 7.61 -25.89 3.81
CA LYS A 72 6.75 -26.74 2.97
C LYS A 72 5.86 -27.66 3.79
N ALA A 73 6.43 -28.34 4.77
CA ALA A 73 5.71 -29.29 5.63
C ALA A 73 4.63 -28.61 6.48
N GLU A 74 4.92 -27.43 7.01
CA GLU A 74 4.02 -26.66 7.88
C GLU A 74 3.15 -25.66 7.12
N ARG A 75 3.26 -25.60 5.78
CA ARG A 75 2.56 -24.65 4.91
C ARG A 75 2.81 -23.17 5.29
N LEU A 76 4.03 -22.86 5.69
CA LEU A 76 4.47 -21.49 6.01
C LEU A 76 4.85 -20.76 4.72
N HIS A 77 3.85 -20.21 4.04
CA HIS A 77 3.97 -19.64 2.68
C HIS A 77 5.07 -18.58 2.55
N TYR A 78 5.15 -17.65 3.51
CA TYR A 78 6.12 -16.57 3.49
C TYR A 78 7.55 -17.07 3.75
N ASP A 79 7.76 -17.86 4.81
CA ASP A 79 9.06 -18.50 5.08
C ASP A 79 9.55 -19.33 3.89
N PHE A 80 8.65 -20.10 3.25
CA PHE A 80 8.98 -20.88 2.06
C PHE A 80 9.48 -19.98 0.94
N TYR A 81 8.68 -18.99 0.53
CA TYR A 81 9.00 -18.15 -0.62
C TYR A 81 10.26 -17.30 -0.38
N THR A 82 10.39 -16.72 0.82
CA THR A 82 11.57 -15.95 1.20
C THR A 82 12.83 -16.81 1.18
N ALA A 83 12.80 -18.02 1.76
CA ALA A 83 13.97 -18.89 1.78
C ALA A 83 14.34 -19.42 0.39
N ALA A 84 13.35 -19.84 -0.40
CA ALA A 84 13.58 -20.33 -1.75
C ALA A 84 14.15 -19.22 -2.65
N SER A 85 13.62 -18.00 -2.57
CA SER A 85 14.17 -16.84 -3.29
C SER A 85 15.60 -16.51 -2.85
N GLN A 86 15.88 -16.56 -1.54
CA GLN A 86 17.21 -16.28 -1.01
C GLN A 86 18.25 -17.32 -1.46
N LYS A 87 17.85 -18.58 -1.68
CA LYS A 87 18.77 -19.60 -2.26
C LYS A 87 19.28 -19.19 -3.64
N VAL A 88 18.41 -18.63 -4.49
CA VAL A 88 18.80 -18.13 -5.83
C VAL A 88 19.85 -17.02 -5.70
N VAL A 89 19.65 -16.10 -4.76
CA VAL A 89 20.59 -15.00 -4.49
C VAL A 89 21.94 -15.52 -4.00
N VAL A 90 21.95 -16.42 -3.01
CA VAL A 90 23.19 -16.97 -2.44
C VAL A 90 23.96 -17.79 -3.47
N ALA A 91 23.25 -18.61 -4.26
CA ALA A 91 23.86 -19.39 -5.34
C ALA A 91 24.49 -18.47 -6.41
N GLY A 92 23.74 -17.46 -6.88
CA GLY A 92 24.21 -16.52 -7.89
C GLY A 92 25.37 -15.63 -7.43
N ASN A 93 25.40 -15.23 -6.15
CA ASN A 93 26.51 -14.46 -5.59
C ASN A 93 27.79 -15.29 -5.46
N ARG A 94 27.67 -16.59 -5.22
CA ARG A 94 28.81 -17.51 -5.16
C ARG A 94 29.34 -17.85 -6.56
N ASP A 95 28.43 -18.17 -7.48
CA ASP A 95 28.73 -18.46 -8.88
C ASP A 95 27.59 -17.97 -9.75
N TRP A 96 27.83 -16.88 -10.48
CA TRP A 96 26.82 -16.25 -11.32
C TRP A 96 26.26 -17.20 -12.38
N LYS A 97 27.00 -18.23 -12.78
CA LYS A 97 26.55 -19.25 -13.74
C LYS A 97 25.46 -20.16 -13.18
N GLN A 98 25.35 -20.29 -11.86
CA GLN A 98 24.32 -21.09 -11.19
C GLN A 98 22.98 -20.33 -11.08
N ARG A 99 22.94 -19.05 -11.44
CA ARG A 99 21.74 -18.23 -11.30
C ARG A 99 20.57 -18.79 -12.10
N ASP A 100 20.80 -19.20 -13.35
CA ASP A 100 19.73 -19.70 -14.22
C ASP A 100 19.22 -21.06 -13.74
N GLU A 101 20.12 -21.95 -13.31
CA GLU A 101 19.78 -23.24 -12.72
C GLU A 101 18.90 -23.07 -11.48
N TYR A 102 19.29 -22.20 -10.55
CA TYR A 102 18.51 -21.94 -9.34
C TYR A 102 17.21 -21.18 -9.61
N SER A 103 17.17 -20.35 -10.65
CA SER A 103 15.93 -19.69 -11.08
C SER A 103 14.93 -20.71 -11.60
N ALA A 104 15.38 -21.65 -12.44
CA ALA A 104 14.53 -22.76 -12.93
C ALA A 104 14.11 -23.71 -11.81
N TRP A 105 14.99 -23.97 -10.84
CA TRP A 105 14.62 -24.68 -9.61
C TRP A 105 13.52 -23.94 -8.84
N LEU A 106 13.66 -22.63 -8.62
CA LEU A 106 12.65 -21.84 -7.92
C LEU A 106 11.30 -21.84 -8.65
N ASP A 107 11.30 -21.73 -9.98
CA ASP A 107 10.09 -21.83 -10.80
C ASP A 107 9.36 -23.15 -10.52
N LYS A 108 10.09 -24.27 -10.62
CA LYS A 108 9.54 -25.59 -10.32
C LYS A 108 9.02 -25.71 -8.88
N GLU A 109 9.76 -25.20 -7.91
CA GLU A 109 9.37 -25.28 -6.50
C GLU A 109 8.08 -24.48 -6.21
N VAL A 110 7.93 -23.30 -6.83
CA VAL A 110 6.72 -22.47 -6.70
C VAL A 110 5.52 -23.17 -7.35
N ASP A 111 5.71 -23.73 -8.54
CA ASP A 111 4.66 -24.47 -9.26
C ASP A 111 4.18 -25.68 -8.46
N GLU A 112 5.11 -26.46 -7.89
CA GLU A 112 4.78 -27.61 -7.04
C GLU A 112 4.14 -27.21 -5.70
N TYR A 113 4.53 -26.06 -5.13
CA TYR A 113 3.94 -25.56 -3.87
C TYR A 113 2.49 -25.12 -4.03
N ALA A 114 2.11 -24.72 -5.25
CA ALA A 114 0.74 -24.49 -5.72
C ALA A 114 -0.10 -23.54 -4.84
N GLU A 115 0.53 -22.56 -4.19
CA GLU A 115 -0.14 -21.55 -3.36
C GLU A 115 -0.33 -20.23 -4.13
N PRO A 116 -1.58 -19.78 -4.36
CA PRO A 116 -1.86 -18.63 -5.24
C PRO A 116 -1.13 -17.36 -4.87
N ILE A 117 -1.03 -17.01 -3.59
CA ILE A 117 -0.32 -15.78 -3.18
C ILE A 117 1.19 -15.88 -3.46
N VAL A 118 1.78 -17.08 -3.30
CA VAL A 118 3.20 -17.33 -3.59
C VAL A 118 3.44 -17.25 -5.10
N THR A 119 2.63 -17.95 -5.89
CA THR A 119 2.71 -17.91 -7.35
C THR A 119 2.50 -16.50 -7.90
N PHE A 120 1.54 -15.75 -7.36
CA PHE A 120 1.31 -14.35 -7.73
C PHE A 120 2.57 -13.51 -7.50
N HIS A 121 3.15 -13.55 -6.30
CA HIS A 121 4.36 -12.79 -5.97
C HIS A 121 5.55 -13.17 -6.84
N HIS A 122 5.76 -14.48 -7.06
CA HIS A 122 6.82 -14.99 -7.91
C HIS A 122 6.74 -14.47 -9.35
N ASN A 123 5.52 -14.33 -9.85
CA ASN A 123 5.26 -13.91 -11.23
C ASN A 123 5.12 -12.40 -11.38
N LEU A 124 5.08 -11.62 -10.29
CA LEU A 124 4.92 -10.15 -10.34
C LEU A 124 5.95 -9.47 -11.25
N SER A 125 7.19 -9.93 -11.29
CA SER A 125 8.24 -9.35 -12.14
C SER A 125 8.39 -10.02 -13.50
N LYS A 126 7.71 -11.15 -13.75
CA LYS A 126 7.91 -12.02 -14.92
C LYS A 126 6.77 -11.90 -15.92
N GLU A 127 5.55 -11.81 -15.40
CA GLU A 127 4.33 -11.87 -16.19
C GLU A 127 3.77 -10.49 -16.49
N SER A 128 3.01 -10.42 -17.59
CA SER A 128 2.29 -9.20 -17.94
C SER A 128 1.16 -8.91 -16.94
N PRO A 129 0.76 -7.64 -16.76
CA PRO A 129 -0.38 -7.30 -15.91
C PRO A 129 -1.68 -8.02 -16.32
N ALA A 130 -1.87 -8.28 -17.62
CA ALA A 130 -3.03 -9.00 -18.14
C ALA A 130 -3.02 -10.48 -17.69
N SER A 131 -1.90 -11.18 -17.90
CA SER A 131 -1.69 -12.57 -17.47
C SER A 131 -1.93 -12.75 -15.97
N LEU A 132 -1.35 -11.86 -15.15
CA LEU A 132 -1.57 -11.87 -13.70
C LEU A 132 -3.02 -11.57 -13.30
N THR A 133 -3.70 -10.67 -14.02
CA THR A 133 -5.12 -10.39 -13.76
C THR A 133 -5.97 -11.63 -14.03
N ASP A 134 -5.70 -12.36 -15.12
CA ASP A 134 -6.41 -13.60 -15.43
C ASP A 134 -6.14 -14.69 -14.39
N PHE A 135 -4.88 -14.82 -13.94
CA PHE A 135 -4.51 -15.71 -12.84
C PHE A 135 -5.30 -15.41 -11.55
N VAL A 136 -5.42 -14.14 -11.18
CA VAL A 136 -6.16 -13.68 -9.99
C VAL A 136 -7.65 -14.01 -10.11
N ILE A 137 -8.24 -13.86 -11.30
CA ILE A 137 -9.64 -14.22 -11.56
C ILE A 137 -9.85 -15.73 -11.40
N VAL A 138 -8.99 -16.54 -12.01
CA VAL A 138 -9.06 -18.01 -11.94
C VAL A 138 -8.92 -18.51 -10.49
N ASN A 139 -8.08 -17.87 -9.69
CA ASN A 139 -7.82 -18.26 -8.29
C ASN A 139 -8.66 -17.50 -7.25
N LYS A 140 -9.67 -16.72 -7.68
CA LYS A 140 -10.45 -15.82 -6.80
C LYS A 140 -10.90 -16.48 -5.50
N ALA A 141 -11.55 -17.64 -5.56
CA ALA A 141 -12.09 -18.30 -4.38
C ALA A 141 -11.00 -18.69 -3.35
N ARG A 142 -9.83 -19.14 -3.82
CA ARG A 142 -8.71 -19.51 -2.95
C ARG A 142 -8.08 -18.28 -2.31
N LEU A 143 -7.89 -17.22 -3.10
CA LEU A 143 -7.35 -15.95 -2.64
C LEU A 143 -8.29 -15.24 -1.65
N GLN A 144 -9.61 -15.39 -1.80
CA GLN A 144 -10.60 -14.86 -0.84
C GLN A 144 -10.68 -15.66 0.46
N ALA A 145 -10.28 -16.94 0.44
CA ALA A 145 -10.33 -17.82 1.59
C ALA A 145 -9.11 -17.65 2.52
N ALA A 146 -8.08 -16.93 2.10
CA ALA A 146 -6.83 -16.76 2.82
C ALA A 146 -6.47 -15.28 3.02
N ARG A 147 -5.65 -15.03 4.04
CA ARG A 147 -5.07 -13.71 4.31
C ARG A 147 -3.63 -13.88 4.77
N ASN A 148 -2.70 -13.69 3.84
CA ASN A 148 -1.28 -13.89 4.03
C ASN A 148 -0.56 -12.55 4.19
N GLY A 149 -0.89 -11.83 5.27
CA GLY A 149 -0.46 -10.44 5.49
C GLY A 149 1.06 -10.20 5.47
N ALA A 150 1.88 -11.23 5.69
CA ALA A 150 3.34 -11.14 5.54
C ALA A 150 3.79 -10.77 4.12
N PHE A 151 2.98 -11.08 3.12
CA PHE A 151 3.20 -10.69 1.73
C PHE A 151 2.78 -9.23 1.44
N TYR A 152 2.05 -8.59 2.34
CA TYR A 152 1.46 -7.26 2.08
C TYR A 152 2.49 -6.18 2.39
N GLY A 153 3.37 -5.87 1.45
CA GLY A 153 4.41 -4.85 1.64
C GLY A 153 4.90 -4.16 0.36
N ASP A 154 4.44 -4.60 -0.82
CA ASP A 154 5.00 -4.14 -2.08
C ASP A 154 4.25 -2.91 -2.63
N GLY A 155 4.62 -1.73 -2.13
CA GLY A 155 4.35 -0.43 -2.78
C GLY A 155 3.02 0.25 -2.44
N LEU A 156 2.17 -0.36 -1.62
CA LEU A 156 0.97 0.29 -1.04
C LEU A 156 1.33 0.85 0.35
N ASP A 157 0.84 2.04 0.70
CA ASP A 157 1.04 2.60 2.05
C ASP A 157 0.61 1.59 3.12
N ASN A 158 1.39 1.48 4.20
CA ASN A 158 1.10 0.60 5.33
C ASN A 158 -0.29 0.83 5.95
N LEU A 159 -0.81 2.06 5.83
CA LEU A 159 -2.20 2.33 6.23
C LEU A 159 -3.19 1.50 5.40
N TRP A 160 -2.97 1.40 4.09
CA TRP A 160 -3.88 0.74 3.17
C TRP A 160 -3.72 -0.77 3.21
N THR A 161 -2.50 -1.29 3.34
CA THR A 161 -2.27 -2.74 3.51
C THR A 161 -2.94 -3.29 4.77
N GLY A 162 -3.03 -2.49 5.84
CA GLY A 162 -3.76 -2.84 7.06
C GLY A 162 -5.27 -3.03 6.87
N MET A 163 -5.87 -2.39 5.86
CA MET A 163 -7.31 -2.49 5.58
C MET A 163 -7.68 -3.62 4.62
N VAL A 164 -6.69 -4.27 4.01
CA VAL A 164 -6.91 -5.33 3.04
C VAL A 164 -7.47 -6.58 3.72
N LYS A 165 -8.61 -7.06 3.22
CA LYS A 165 -9.39 -8.13 3.84
C LYS A 165 -8.77 -9.51 3.62
N ASP A 166 -8.34 -9.79 2.40
CA ASP A 166 -7.92 -11.11 1.93
C ASP A 166 -6.90 -10.97 0.79
N ASP A 167 -6.31 -12.10 0.36
CA ASP A 167 -5.27 -12.08 -0.67
C ASP A 167 -5.83 -11.62 -2.03
N TYR A 168 -7.12 -11.84 -2.29
CA TYR A 168 -7.75 -11.42 -3.54
C TYR A 168 -7.79 -9.90 -3.63
N GLU A 169 -8.26 -9.24 -2.58
CA GLU A 169 -8.24 -7.77 -2.52
C GLU A 169 -6.80 -7.25 -2.63
N TYR A 170 -5.84 -7.87 -1.94
CA TYR A 170 -4.43 -7.49 -2.00
C TYR A 170 -3.88 -7.52 -3.43
N THR A 171 -4.04 -8.64 -4.13
CA THR A 171 -3.53 -8.82 -5.50
C THR A 171 -4.17 -7.82 -6.47
N LEU A 172 -5.47 -7.53 -6.31
CA LEU A 172 -6.14 -6.49 -7.08
C LEU A 172 -5.56 -5.09 -6.82
N TRP A 173 -5.24 -4.74 -5.57
CA TRP A 173 -4.60 -3.45 -5.27
C TRP A 173 -3.23 -3.33 -5.94
N VAL A 174 -2.39 -4.37 -5.87
CA VAL A 174 -1.08 -4.39 -6.53
C VAL A 174 -1.23 -4.23 -8.04
N LEU A 175 -2.13 -5.00 -8.66
CA LEU A 175 -2.33 -4.94 -10.11
C LEU A 175 -2.91 -3.59 -10.56
N SER A 176 -3.82 -3.02 -9.78
CA SER A 176 -4.49 -1.77 -10.13
C SER A 176 -3.56 -0.57 -9.97
N VAL A 177 -2.85 -0.48 -8.85
CA VAL A 177 -2.09 0.73 -8.49
C VAL A 177 -0.64 0.65 -8.98
N ILE A 178 0.01 -0.50 -8.79
CA ILE A 178 1.43 -0.66 -9.11
C ILE A 178 1.61 -1.07 -10.57
N LYS A 179 0.81 -2.02 -11.05
CA LYS A 179 0.88 -2.49 -12.45
C LYS A 179 -0.03 -1.72 -13.40
N ARG A 180 -0.87 -0.80 -12.89
CA ARG A 180 -1.77 0.05 -13.68
C ARG A 180 -2.67 -0.76 -14.65
N SER A 181 -3.13 -1.93 -14.19
CA SER A 181 -4.06 -2.77 -14.96
C SER A 181 -5.48 -2.21 -14.85
N GLU A 182 -6.03 -1.67 -15.94
CA GLU A 182 -7.41 -1.16 -16.00
C GLU A 182 -8.46 -2.26 -15.72
N LYS A 183 -8.17 -3.49 -16.13
CA LYS A 183 -9.04 -4.65 -15.84
C LYS A 183 -9.07 -4.92 -14.33
N ALA A 184 -7.91 -4.99 -13.68
CA ALA A 184 -7.83 -5.16 -12.23
C ALA A 184 -8.46 -3.97 -11.49
N MET A 185 -8.28 -2.76 -12.02
CA MET A 185 -8.85 -1.53 -11.48
C MET A 185 -10.38 -1.55 -11.49
N SER A 186 -10.98 -2.13 -12.53
CA SER A 186 -12.44 -2.31 -12.62
C SER A 186 -12.95 -3.36 -11.63
N LEU A 187 -12.26 -4.51 -11.55
CA LEU A 187 -12.58 -5.56 -10.58
C LEU A 187 -12.44 -5.09 -9.14
N LEU A 188 -11.41 -4.31 -8.84
CA LEU A 188 -11.20 -3.74 -7.52
C LEU A 188 -12.31 -2.75 -7.17
N ASN A 189 -12.71 -1.90 -8.12
CA ASN A 189 -13.82 -0.96 -7.93
C ASN A 189 -15.13 -1.69 -7.62
N GLU A 190 -15.44 -2.77 -8.34
CA GLU A 190 -16.60 -3.62 -8.05
C GLU A 190 -16.48 -4.28 -6.67
N TYR A 191 -15.29 -4.79 -6.32
CA TYR A 191 -15.06 -5.49 -5.06
C TYR A 191 -15.20 -4.57 -3.83
N VAL A 192 -14.63 -3.37 -3.88
CA VAL A 192 -14.69 -2.42 -2.75
C VAL A 192 -16.00 -1.65 -2.70
N GLY A 193 -16.69 -1.50 -3.84
CA GLY A 193 -17.92 -0.72 -3.96
C GLY A 193 -17.76 0.69 -3.39
N ASP A 194 -18.75 1.17 -2.65
CA ASP A 194 -18.74 2.48 -1.99
C ASP A 194 -18.08 2.48 -0.60
N SER A 195 -17.30 1.44 -0.27
CA SER A 195 -16.72 1.29 1.06
C SER A 195 -15.68 2.37 1.36
N TYR A 196 -16.00 3.26 2.30
CA TYR A 196 -15.03 4.22 2.84
C TYR A 196 -14.07 3.55 3.83
N PRO A 197 -12.75 3.78 3.75
CA PRO A 197 -12.06 4.73 2.86
C PRO A 197 -11.56 4.15 1.51
N LYS A 198 -11.73 2.84 1.26
CA LYS A 198 -11.17 2.15 0.10
C LYS A 198 -11.60 2.74 -1.24
N ALA A 199 -12.90 3.01 -1.41
CA ALA A 199 -13.47 3.63 -2.60
C ALA A 199 -12.84 5.02 -2.87
N ALA A 200 -12.75 5.84 -1.83
CA ALA A 200 -12.16 7.16 -1.90
C ALA A 200 -10.66 7.10 -2.24
N TYR A 201 -9.93 6.15 -1.67
CA TYR A 201 -8.52 5.96 -1.99
C TYR A 201 -8.33 5.46 -3.43
N LEU A 202 -9.21 4.59 -3.92
CA LEU A 202 -9.22 4.13 -5.30
C LEU A 202 -9.40 5.29 -6.28
N GLU A 203 -10.37 6.16 -6.02
CA GLU A 203 -10.61 7.38 -6.80
C GLU A 203 -9.42 8.33 -6.75
N TYR A 204 -8.82 8.51 -5.57
CA TYR A 204 -7.59 9.29 -5.42
C TYR A 204 -6.46 8.73 -6.29
N ARG A 205 -6.23 7.40 -6.29
CA ARG A 205 -5.22 6.76 -7.13
C ARG A 205 -5.47 7.00 -8.61
N ARG A 206 -6.71 6.79 -9.09
CA ARG A 206 -7.07 7.10 -10.49
C ARG A 206 -6.81 8.55 -10.85
N MET A 207 -7.11 9.47 -9.94
CA MET A 207 -6.84 10.89 -10.14
C MET A 207 -5.33 11.17 -10.23
N VAL A 208 -4.51 10.69 -9.29
CA VAL A 208 -3.07 11.02 -9.30
C VAL A 208 -2.25 10.27 -10.34
N ASP A 209 -2.67 9.07 -10.72
CA ASP A 209 -1.97 8.21 -11.69
C ASP A 209 -2.38 8.48 -13.15
N LYS A 210 -3.37 9.36 -13.37
CA LYS A 210 -3.75 9.83 -14.70
C LYS A 210 -2.56 10.48 -15.40
N ASP A 211 -2.39 10.19 -16.70
CA ASP A 211 -1.34 10.78 -17.53
C ASP A 211 -1.69 12.22 -17.95
N TYR A 212 -1.50 13.16 -17.02
CA TYR A 212 -1.64 14.59 -17.31
C TYR A 212 -0.49 15.07 -18.20
N LYS A 213 -0.81 15.97 -19.12
CA LYS A 213 0.22 16.65 -19.93
C LYS A 213 1.22 17.39 -19.03
N ARG A 214 2.50 17.36 -19.40
CA ARG A 214 3.58 18.07 -18.69
C ARG A 214 3.67 19.56 -19.09
N ASN A 215 2.54 20.21 -19.25
CA ASN A 215 2.41 21.62 -19.60
C ASN A 215 1.45 22.31 -18.62
N ASP A 216 1.23 23.60 -18.80
CA ASP A 216 0.41 24.41 -17.90
C ASP A 216 -1.04 23.93 -17.86
N ASP A 217 -1.59 23.53 -19.01
CA ASP A 217 -2.94 22.96 -19.11
C ASP A 217 -3.09 21.67 -18.31
N GLY A 218 -2.14 20.73 -18.45
CA GLY A 218 -2.17 19.47 -17.71
C GLY A 218 -1.97 19.67 -16.21
N ARG A 219 -1.16 20.66 -15.80
CA ARG A 219 -1.08 21.06 -14.39
C ARG A 219 -2.41 21.63 -13.90
N ALA A 220 -3.05 22.52 -14.65
CA ALA A 220 -4.33 23.09 -14.30
C ALA A 220 -5.44 22.02 -14.19
N GLU A 221 -5.46 21.06 -15.12
CA GLU A 221 -6.39 19.93 -15.11
C GLU A 221 -6.21 19.05 -13.87
N ARG A 222 -4.96 18.74 -13.50
CA ARG A 222 -4.64 17.99 -12.28
C ARG A 222 -5.12 18.70 -11.02
N ILE A 223 -4.91 20.01 -10.94
CA ILE A 223 -5.34 20.83 -9.80
C ILE A 223 -6.87 20.91 -9.73
N ALA A 224 -7.56 21.05 -10.87
CA ALA A 224 -9.02 21.03 -10.93
C ALA A 224 -9.59 19.69 -10.45
N ALA A 225 -9.03 18.56 -10.90
CA ALA A 225 -9.43 17.23 -10.45
C ALA A 225 -9.22 17.06 -8.93
N ALA A 226 -8.09 17.54 -8.40
CA ALA A 226 -7.81 17.51 -6.96
C ALA A 226 -8.78 18.35 -6.12
N ARG A 227 -9.23 19.51 -6.64
CA ARG A 227 -10.28 20.31 -6.01
C ARG A 227 -11.61 19.56 -5.95
N LEU A 228 -12.06 19.02 -7.08
CA LEU A 228 -13.30 18.23 -7.13
C LEU A 228 -13.25 17.03 -6.18
N PHE A 229 -12.10 16.36 -6.10
CA PHE A 229 -11.90 15.27 -5.13
C PHE A 229 -12.00 15.76 -3.69
N ALA A 230 -11.33 16.86 -3.34
CA ALA A 230 -11.40 17.46 -2.01
C ALA A 230 -12.83 17.88 -1.63
N GLU A 231 -13.59 18.44 -2.58
CA GLU A 231 -14.99 18.84 -2.39
C GLU A 231 -15.91 17.63 -2.19
N LYS A 232 -15.76 16.59 -3.02
CA LYS A 232 -16.55 15.35 -2.93
C LYS A 232 -16.43 14.69 -1.55
N TYR A 233 -15.24 14.72 -0.97
CA TYR A 233 -14.95 14.11 0.33
C TYR A 233 -14.90 15.12 1.48
N ALA A 234 -15.48 16.32 1.32
CA ALA A 234 -15.48 17.35 2.36
C ALA A 234 -16.01 16.80 3.70
N GLY A 235 -15.32 17.11 4.79
CA GLY A 235 -15.63 16.58 6.12
C GLY A 235 -15.08 15.18 6.39
N ARG A 236 -14.40 14.54 5.43
CA ARG A 236 -13.67 13.27 5.59
C ARG A 236 -12.17 13.47 5.41
N ALA A 237 -11.36 12.67 6.08
CA ALA A 237 -9.90 12.81 6.03
C ALA A 237 -9.33 12.60 4.62
N MET A 238 -10.01 11.82 3.76
CA MET A 238 -9.59 11.67 2.37
C MET A 238 -9.55 13.00 1.60
N SER A 239 -10.40 13.98 1.91
CA SER A 239 -10.36 15.29 1.24
C SER A 239 -9.00 15.99 1.36
N LEU A 240 -8.24 15.70 2.42
CA LEU A 240 -6.94 16.29 2.67
C LEU A 240 -5.93 15.94 1.57
N TYR A 241 -6.00 14.75 0.96
CA TYR A 241 -5.13 14.39 -0.16
C TYR A 241 -5.32 15.31 -1.36
N GLY A 242 -6.57 15.65 -1.70
CA GLY A 242 -6.88 16.61 -2.76
C GLY A 242 -6.37 18.02 -2.39
N LYS A 243 -6.62 18.46 -1.14
CA LYS A 243 -6.14 19.76 -0.64
C LYS A 243 -4.63 19.87 -0.69
N ALA A 244 -3.89 18.83 -0.33
CA ALA A 244 -2.43 18.80 -0.38
C ALA A 244 -1.90 19.02 -1.80
N ILE A 245 -2.51 18.38 -2.81
CA ILE A 245 -2.16 18.57 -4.22
C ILE A 245 -2.43 20.01 -4.67
N VAL A 246 -3.58 20.57 -4.28
CA VAL A 246 -3.94 21.95 -4.65
C VAL A 246 -2.96 22.96 -4.06
N LEU A 247 -2.66 22.85 -2.75
CA LEU A 247 -1.77 23.77 -2.05
C LEU A 247 -0.32 23.64 -2.54
N ARG A 248 0.16 22.42 -2.82
CA ARG A 248 1.47 22.21 -3.44
C ARG A 248 1.53 22.84 -4.83
N GLY A 249 0.50 22.66 -5.66
CA GLY A 249 0.47 23.27 -6.99
C GLY A 249 0.52 24.80 -6.94
N GLN A 250 -0.16 25.42 -5.97
CA GLN A 250 -0.07 26.86 -5.75
C GLN A 250 1.34 27.28 -5.33
N PHE A 251 1.97 26.53 -4.42
CA PHE A 251 3.36 26.77 -4.01
C PHE A 251 4.33 26.71 -5.20
N ASP A 252 4.23 25.68 -6.03
CA ASP A 252 5.12 25.46 -7.17
C ASP A 252 4.95 26.59 -8.21
N SER A 253 3.71 27.02 -8.47
CA SER A 253 3.43 28.17 -9.36
C SER A 253 4.05 29.47 -8.85
N LEU A 254 3.92 29.77 -7.55
CA LEU A 254 4.53 30.97 -6.96
C LEU A 254 6.05 30.92 -6.97
N SER A 255 6.63 29.75 -6.70
CA SER A 255 8.08 29.55 -6.70
C SER A 255 8.67 29.77 -8.10
N GLY A 256 8.04 29.22 -9.15
CA GLY A 256 8.47 29.41 -10.53
C GLY A 256 8.38 30.87 -11.01
N ILE A 257 7.34 31.60 -10.59
CA ILE A 257 7.22 33.05 -10.88
C ILE A 257 8.35 33.82 -10.18
N SER A 258 8.63 33.51 -8.91
CA SER A 258 9.70 34.16 -8.16
C SER A 258 11.06 33.97 -8.82
N GLU A 259 11.41 32.75 -9.24
CA GLU A 259 12.68 32.45 -9.90
C GLU A 259 12.80 33.15 -11.27
N SER A 260 11.75 33.10 -12.08
CA SER A 260 11.71 33.80 -13.37
C SER A 260 11.86 35.31 -13.21
N SER A 261 11.21 35.89 -12.19
CA SER A 261 11.31 37.32 -11.89
C SER A 261 12.69 37.73 -11.38
N ALA A 262 13.37 36.86 -10.62
CA ALA A 262 14.74 37.10 -10.15
C ALA A 262 15.74 37.07 -11.32
N ALA A 263 15.61 36.07 -12.21
CA ALA A 263 16.44 35.97 -13.42
C ALA A 263 16.25 37.17 -14.36
N LEU A 264 15.01 37.65 -14.53
CA LEU A 264 14.72 38.87 -15.29
C LEU A 264 15.36 40.12 -14.67
N ARG A 265 15.35 40.24 -13.33
CA ARG A 265 16.04 41.35 -12.63
C ARG A 265 17.56 41.30 -12.74
N GLU A 266 18.14 40.11 -12.78
CA GLU A 266 19.58 39.92 -13.01
C GLU A 266 19.97 40.30 -14.45
N ALA A 267 19.12 39.96 -15.42
CA ALA A 267 19.30 40.31 -16.83
C ALA A 267 18.99 41.78 -17.15
N GLN A 268 18.13 42.45 -16.37
CA GLN A 268 17.70 43.83 -16.58
C GLN A 268 17.89 44.65 -15.29
N ARG A 269 19.04 45.34 -15.16
CA ARG A 269 19.17 46.50 -14.26
C ARG A 269 18.34 47.64 -14.90
N PRO A 270 17.09 47.91 -14.48
CA PRO A 270 16.82 48.46 -13.15
C PRO A 270 15.52 47.95 -12.47
N ALA A 271 15.38 48.35 -11.19
CA ALA A 271 14.36 47.98 -10.23
C ALA A 271 12.92 48.34 -10.65
N VAL A 272 12.06 47.33 -10.77
CA VAL A 272 10.60 47.47 -10.65
C VAL A 272 10.13 46.58 -9.49
N SER A 273 9.36 47.15 -8.56
CA SER A 273 8.93 46.53 -7.30
C SER A 273 7.80 45.51 -7.50
N VAL A 274 8.12 44.35 -8.07
CA VAL A 274 7.18 43.19 -8.16
C VAL A 274 7.16 42.38 -6.85
N ALA A 275 7.83 42.85 -5.77
CA ALA A 275 8.02 42.09 -4.54
C ALA A 275 6.75 41.99 -3.66
N GLU A 276 6.02 43.09 -3.47
CA GLU A 276 4.86 43.13 -2.57
C GLU A 276 3.66 42.23 -2.98
N PRO A 277 3.31 42.09 -4.27
CA PRO A 277 2.19 41.22 -4.68
C PRO A 277 2.46 39.72 -4.45
N VAL A 278 3.72 39.31 -4.62
CA VAL A 278 4.14 37.91 -4.47
C VAL A 278 4.17 37.52 -3.00
N GLU A 279 4.70 38.39 -2.13
CA GLU A 279 4.71 38.19 -0.68
C GLU A 279 3.29 38.08 -0.10
N ALA A 280 2.36 38.94 -0.55
CA ALA A 280 0.95 38.86 -0.17
C ALA A 280 0.32 37.52 -0.56
N THR A 281 0.74 36.94 -1.69
CA THR A 281 0.22 35.65 -2.17
C THR A 281 0.80 34.46 -1.40
N TYR A 282 2.07 34.52 -0.99
CA TYR A 282 2.66 33.54 -0.08
C TYR A 282 1.97 33.56 1.31
N LYS A 283 1.63 34.74 1.84
CA LYS A 283 0.87 34.87 3.10
C LYS A 283 -0.54 34.31 3.02
N ILE A 284 -1.21 34.40 1.86
CA ILE A 284 -2.51 33.73 1.64
C ILE A 284 -2.31 32.21 1.68
N LEU A 285 -1.34 31.70 0.92
CA LEU A 285 -1.06 30.27 0.85
C LEU A 285 -0.68 29.68 2.22
N TYR A 286 0.09 30.41 3.02
CA TYR A 286 0.42 30.01 4.39
C TYR A 286 -0.83 29.87 5.27
N ARG A 287 -1.75 30.84 5.20
CA ARG A 287 -3.02 30.77 5.94
C ARG A 287 -3.88 29.59 5.49
N ASP A 288 -3.90 29.29 4.20
CA ASP A 288 -4.64 28.15 3.67
C ASP A 288 -4.03 26.81 4.15
N CYS A 289 -2.70 26.70 4.17
CA CYS A 289 -2.00 25.55 4.74
C CYS A 289 -2.31 25.39 6.24
N LYS A 290 -2.32 26.48 7.00
CA LYS A 290 -2.66 26.47 8.42
C LYS A 290 -4.11 26.03 8.67
N SER A 291 -5.04 26.43 7.81
CA SER A 291 -6.44 26.00 7.86
C SER A 291 -6.56 24.49 7.60
N ALA A 292 -5.89 23.99 6.56
CA ALA A 292 -5.87 22.56 6.22
C ALA A 292 -5.21 21.72 7.33
N GLU A 293 -4.15 22.22 7.97
CA GLU A 293 -3.51 21.55 9.11
C GLU A 293 -4.44 21.50 10.33
N LYS A 294 -5.19 22.57 10.61
CA LYS A 294 -6.19 22.59 11.68
C LYS A 294 -7.29 21.55 11.42
N GLU A 295 -7.76 21.44 10.18
CA GLU A 295 -8.72 20.40 9.79
C GLU A 295 -8.14 19.00 9.95
N ARG A 296 -6.91 18.76 9.47
CA ARG A 296 -6.20 17.49 9.66
C ARG A 296 -6.16 17.07 11.13
N LEU A 297 -5.78 18.00 12.02
CA LEU A 297 -5.71 17.77 13.46
C LEU A 297 -7.09 17.57 14.12
N SER A 298 -8.18 18.00 13.48
CA SER A 298 -9.54 17.81 14.00
C SER A 298 -10.02 16.35 13.90
N TYR A 299 -9.46 15.57 12.97
CA TYR A 299 -9.73 14.14 12.84
C TYR A 299 -9.08 13.36 13.98
N SER A 300 -9.84 13.16 15.06
CA SER A 300 -9.34 12.63 16.33
C SER A 300 -9.74 11.19 16.63
N LYS A 301 -10.60 10.57 15.81
CA LYS A 301 -11.13 9.21 16.02
C LYS A 301 -11.28 8.42 14.72
N GLY A 302 -11.31 7.09 14.85
CA GLY A 302 -11.61 6.16 13.77
C GLY A 302 -10.62 6.23 12.61
N ILE A 303 -11.06 5.73 11.46
CA ILE A 303 -10.23 5.64 10.26
C ILE A 303 -9.77 7.00 9.74
N ASP A 304 -10.58 8.04 9.94
CA ASP A 304 -10.22 9.41 9.56
C ASP A 304 -9.00 9.93 10.34
N LYS A 305 -8.85 9.57 11.62
CA LYS A 305 -7.64 9.88 12.40
C LYS A 305 -6.41 9.18 11.83
N GLU A 306 -6.54 7.92 11.44
CA GLU A 306 -5.43 7.13 10.91
C GLU A 306 -4.96 7.70 9.56
N ILE A 307 -5.90 8.03 8.68
CA ILE A 307 -5.64 8.70 7.40
C ILE A 307 -4.95 10.05 7.61
N ALA A 308 -5.57 10.93 8.42
CA ALA A 308 -5.03 12.25 8.69
C ALA A 308 -3.66 12.21 9.40
N GLY A 309 -3.42 11.16 10.20
CA GLY A 309 -2.15 10.94 10.90
C GLY A 309 -0.98 10.57 10.00
N LYS A 310 -1.23 10.09 8.77
CA LYS A 310 -0.18 9.82 7.77
C LYS A 310 0.23 11.05 6.97
N MET A 311 -0.57 12.11 7.01
CA MET A 311 -0.32 13.32 6.23
C MET A 311 0.54 14.31 6.99
N ASN A 312 1.60 14.79 6.34
CA ASN A 312 2.49 15.85 6.86
C ASN A 312 2.65 17.00 5.86
N ASP A 313 1.98 16.94 4.71
CA ASP A 313 2.15 17.85 3.58
C ASP A 313 1.96 19.31 3.95
N PHE A 314 0.91 19.64 4.72
CA PHE A 314 0.62 21.02 5.12
C PHE A 314 1.70 21.58 6.04
N LYS A 315 2.17 20.78 7.00
CA LYS A 315 3.27 21.17 7.87
C LYS A 315 4.55 21.42 7.07
N LEU A 316 4.91 20.51 6.17
CA LEU A 316 6.09 20.65 5.31
C LEU A 316 5.99 21.84 4.36
N LEU A 317 4.80 22.15 3.85
CA LEU A 317 4.53 23.34 3.05
C LEU A 317 4.72 24.62 3.87
N MET A 318 4.15 24.70 5.06
CA MET A 318 4.33 25.86 5.96
C MET A 318 5.82 26.09 6.29
N GLU A 319 6.56 25.03 6.65
CA GLU A 319 8.00 25.12 6.91
C GLU A 319 8.80 25.60 5.68
N SER A 320 8.31 25.32 4.47
CA SER A 320 8.95 25.78 3.23
C SER A 320 8.63 27.24 2.91
N LEU A 321 7.42 27.68 3.25
CA LEU A 321 6.96 29.06 3.11
C LEU A 321 7.67 29.99 4.10
N ASP A 322 7.83 29.56 5.36
CA ASP A 322 8.54 30.32 6.40
C ASP A 322 10.02 30.59 6.04
N ARG A 323 10.63 29.77 5.17
CA ARG A 323 12.00 29.99 4.67
C ARG A 323 12.09 30.95 3.49
N LYS A 324 10.95 31.34 2.90
CA LYS A 324 10.85 32.21 1.73
C LYS A 324 10.37 33.63 2.09
N GLU A 325 9.84 33.82 3.31
CA GLU A 325 9.66 35.13 3.97
C GLU A 325 10.98 35.62 4.57
#